data_AF-A0A6G1VK80-F1
#
_entry.id   AF-A0A6G1VK80-F1
#
_cell.length_a   1.000
_cell.length_b   1.000
_cell.length_c   1.000
_cell.angle_alpha   90.00
_cell.angle_beta   90.00
_cell.angle_gamma   90.00
#
_symmetry.space_group_name_H-M   'P 1'
#
loop_
_entity.id
_entity.type
_entity.pdbx_description
1 polymer ?
#
loop_
_entity_poly.entity_id
_entity_poly.type
_entity_poly.pdbx_seq_one_letter_code
_entity_poly.pdbx_strand_id
1 'polypeptide(L)'
;MIQIALDDIENSELREPLTLYRHIKAKMIDDDLYYILLDEVQLVPRFEEVLNSLLRIENADVYVTGSNSKFLSSDIITEFRGRGDEIHLYRFYIQSALALPDEEKRQQEMASLLRINDSFKKIIIVKDDIKPWRDENGILTMGLINFLMNPDSLGM
;
A
#
# COMPACT_ATOMS: atom_id res chain seq x y z
N MET A 1 -12.01 10.83 -16.19
CA MET A 1 -11.33 10.35 -14.96
C MET A 1 -11.61 11.32 -13.83
N ILE A 2 -12.00 10.81 -12.66
CA ILE A 2 -12.29 11.57 -11.45
C ILE A 2 -11.28 11.13 -10.39
N GLN A 3 -10.44 12.04 -9.91
CA GLN A 3 -9.44 11.77 -8.87
C GLN A 3 -9.72 12.65 -7.65
N ILE A 4 -9.74 12.05 -6.46
CA ILE A 4 -9.98 12.76 -5.20
C ILE A 4 -9.01 12.24 -4.15
N ALA A 5 -8.17 13.13 -3.62
CA ALA A 5 -7.32 12.84 -2.47
C ALA A 5 -8.02 13.33 -1.19
N LEU A 6 -8.50 12.41 -0.36
CA LEU A 6 -9.36 12.76 0.79
C LEU A 6 -8.57 13.36 1.96
N ASP A 7 -7.26 13.15 2.01
CA ASP A 7 -6.36 13.73 3.00
C ASP A 7 -6.02 15.21 2.73
N ASP A 8 -6.19 15.66 1.47
CA ASP A 8 -6.10 17.07 1.11
C ASP A 8 -7.14 17.91 1.89
N ILE A 9 -6.70 19.05 2.40
CA ILE A 9 -7.53 19.98 3.15
C ILE A 9 -8.64 20.60 2.29
N GLU A 10 -8.39 20.78 0.99
CA GLU A 10 -9.39 21.29 0.04
C GLU A 10 -10.58 20.31 -0.12
N ASN A 11 -10.36 19.03 0.13
CA ASN A 11 -11.36 17.97 0.05
C ASN A 11 -11.98 17.63 1.41
N SER A 12 -11.77 18.46 2.44
CA SER A 12 -12.30 18.21 3.79
C SER A 12 -13.83 18.02 3.82
N GLU A 13 -14.58 18.77 3.01
CA GLU A 13 -16.04 18.61 2.88
C GLU A 13 -16.45 17.31 2.18
N LEU A 14 -15.57 16.76 1.33
CA LEU A 14 -15.77 15.48 0.65
C LEU A 14 -15.52 14.28 1.56
N ARG A 15 -15.13 14.49 2.83
CA ARG A 15 -15.06 13.42 3.83
C ARG A 15 -16.43 12.99 4.33
N GLU A 16 -17.48 13.75 4.03
CA GLU A 16 -18.87 13.35 4.28
C GLU A 16 -19.40 12.43 3.16
N PRO A 17 -19.93 11.24 3.47
CA PRO A 17 -20.22 10.19 2.47
C PRO A 17 -21.15 10.62 1.35
N LEU A 18 -22.27 11.25 1.73
CA LEU A 18 -23.27 11.70 0.77
C LEU A 18 -22.75 12.86 -0.09
N THR A 19 -21.92 13.72 0.49
CA THR A 19 -21.27 14.82 -0.23
C THR A 19 -20.29 14.27 -1.26
N LEU A 20 -19.45 13.31 -0.88
CA LEU A 20 -18.53 12.62 -1.80
C LEU A 20 -19.27 11.98 -2.97
N TYR A 21 -20.29 11.16 -2.68
CA TYR A 21 -21.07 10.49 -3.71
C TYR A 21 -21.72 11.49 -4.69
N ARG A 22 -22.36 12.55 -4.16
CA ARG A 22 -22.97 13.58 -5.00
C ARG A 22 -21.94 14.33 -5.84
N HIS A 23 -20.79 14.64 -5.28
CA HIS A 23 -19.70 15.30 -5.98
C HIS A 23 -19.20 14.46 -7.17
N ILE A 24 -19.00 13.15 -6.97
CA ILE A 24 -18.61 12.22 -8.03
C ILE A 24 -19.71 12.13 -9.09
N LYS A 25 -20.96 11.89 -8.68
CA LYS A 25 -22.11 11.78 -9.62
C LYS A 25 -22.31 13.03 -10.46
N ALA A 26 -22.12 14.21 -9.89
CA ALA A 26 -22.27 15.48 -10.63
C ALA A 26 -21.23 15.64 -11.75
N LYS A 27 -20.09 14.94 -11.67
CA LYS A 27 -19.05 14.92 -12.71
C LYS A 27 -19.30 13.86 -13.78
N MET A 28 -20.23 12.93 -13.57
CA MET A 28 -20.62 11.89 -14.53
C MET A 28 -21.76 12.42 -15.40
N ILE A 29 -21.42 13.00 -16.55
CA ILE A 29 -22.36 13.77 -17.38
C ILE A 29 -22.85 13.03 -18.63
N ASP A 30 -22.26 11.87 -18.92
CA ASP A 30 -22.51 11.06 -20.10
C ASP A 30 -22.42 9.56 -19.75
N ASP A 31 -22.59 8.72 -20.77
CA ASP A 31 -22.58 7.26 -20.67
C ASP A 31 -21.19 6.66 -20.95
N ASP A 32 -20.16 7.50 -21.10
CA ASP A 32 -18.77 7.02 -21.28
C ASP A 32 -18.24 6.40 -19.98
N LEU A 33 -17.18 5.58 -20.07
CA LEU A 33 -16.59 4.93 -18.91
C LEU A 33 -15.83 5.93 -18.02
N TYR A 34 -16.22 5.99 -16.74
CA TYR A 34 -15.57 6.82 -15.72
C TYR A 34 -14.65 6.01 -14.82
N TYR A 35 -13.35 6.33 -14.87
CA TYR A 35 -12.38 5.90 -13.88
C TYR A 35 -12.43 6.83 -12.66
N ILE A 36 -12.74 6.28 -11.49
CA ILE A 36 -12.88 7.00 -10.21
C ILE A 36 -11.78 6.50 -9.28
N LEU A 37 -10.88 7.40 -8.87
CA LEU A 37 -9.78 7.10 -7.96
C LEU A 37 -9.98 7.89 -6.68
N LEU A 38 -10.11 7.19 -5.55
CA LEU A 38 -10.26 7.78 -4.22
C LEU A 38 -9.06 7.41 -3.36
N ASP A 39 -8.30 8.41 -2.93
CA ASP A 39 -7.13 8.24 -2.06
C ASP A 39 -7.53 8.39 -0.59
N GLU A 40 -6.97 7.56 0.29
CA GLU A 40 -7.16 7.62 1.75
C GLU A 40 -8.64 7.52 2.18
N VAL A 41 -9.41 6.58 1.61
CA VAL A 41 -10.86 6.44 1.82
C VAL A 41 -11.28 6.18 3.26
N GLN A 42 -10.37 5.71 4.12
CA GLN A 42 -10.64 5.57 5.55
C GLN A 42 -10.89 6.89 6.27
N LEU A 43 -10.65 8.04 5.62
CA LEU A 43 -11.03 9.37 6.14
C LEU A 43 -12.52 9.67 5.97
N VAL A 44 -13.24 8.91 5.15
CA VAL A 44 -14.69 9.01 4.97
C VAL A 44 -15.37 7.97 5.89
N PRO A 45 -16.17 8.41 6.88
CA PRO A 45 -16.93 7.47 7.70
C PRO A 45 -17.91 6.67 6.83
N ARG A 46 -18.09 5.36 7.05
CA ARG A 46 -19.02 4.54 6.24
C ARG A 46 -18.76 4.62 4.72
N PHE A 47 -17.50 4.73 4.30
CA PHE A 47 -17.12 4.86 2.90
C PHE A 47 -17.59 3.66 2.06
N GLU A 48 -17.76 2.49 2.67
CA GLU A 48 -18.30 1.28 2.05
C GLU A 48 -19.65 1.52 1.37
N GLU A 49 -20.50 2.40 1.91
CA GLU A 49 -21.79 2.75 1.31
C GLU A 49 -21.63 3.55 0.01
N VAL A 50 -20.61 4.42 -0.03
CA VAL A 50 -20.26 5.19 -1.23
C VAL A 50 -19.74 4.23 -2.30
N LEU A 51 -18.80 3.35 -1.95
CA LEU A 51 -18.25 2.36 -2.89
C LEU A 51 -19.34 1.43 -3.42
N ASN A 52 -20.18 0.88 -2.54
CA ASN A 52 -21.31 0.03 -2.92
C ASN A 52 -22.30 0.73 -3.85
N SER A 53 -22.45 2.04 -3.72
CA SER A 53 -23.30 2.84 -4.61
C SER A 53 -22.62 3.09 -5.97
N LEU A 54 -21.31 3.37 -5.98
CA LEU A 54 -20.55 3.59 -7.20
C LEU A 54 -20.40 2.32 -8.05
N LEU A 55 -20.14 1.16 -7.42
CA LEU A 55 -20.01 -0.14 -8.10
C LEU A 55 -21.30 -0.65 -8.75
N ARG A 56 -22.45 -0.02 -8.46
CA ARG A 56 -23.73 -0.33 -9.14
C ARG A 56 -23.93 0.46 -10.43
N ILE A 57 -23.05 1.42 -10.71
CA ILE A 57 -23.13 2.27 -11.90
C ILE A 57 -22.41 1.54 -13.04
N GLU A 58 -23.12 1.26 -14.14
CA GLU A 58 -22.60 0.44 -15.24
C GLU A 58 -21.36 1.03 -15.91
N ASN A 59 -21.28 2.37 -16.00
CA ASN A 59 -20.16 3.09 -16.62
C ASN A 59 -19.16 3.64 -15.59
N ALA A 60 -19.00 3.00 -14.42
CA ALA A 60 -18.03 3.37 -13.40
C ALA A 60 -17.03 2.25 -13.12
N ASP A 61 -15.74 2.58 -13.14
CA ASP A 61 -14.64 1.73 -12.68
C ASP A 61 -13.93 2.43 -11.51
N VAL A 62 -13.89 1.77 -10.35
CA VAL A 62 -13.59 2.41 -9.06
C VAL A 62 -12.32 1.81 -8.44
N TYR A 63 -11.37 2.68 -8.14
CA TYR A 63 -10.09 2.37 -7.53
C TYR A 63 -9.97 3.14 -6.22
N VAL A 64 -9.52 2.46 -5.18
CA VAL A 64 -9.43 3.03 -3.83
C VAL A 64 -8.11 2.65 -3.18
N THR A 65 -7.58 3.55 -2.36
CA THR A 65 -6.41 3.29 -1.52
C THR A 65 -6.78 3.56 -0.05
N GLY A 66 -6.01 2.95 0.86
CA GLY A 66 -6.07 3.28 2.27
C GLY A 66 -4.87 2.74 3.02
N SER A 67 -4.33 3.55 3.93
CA SER A 67 -3.04 3.28 4.59
C SER A 67 -3.15 2.46 5.89
N ASN A 68 -4.33 1.97 6.27
CA ASN A 68 -4.57 1.34 7.59
C ASN A 68 -5.34 0.00 7.52
N SER A 69 -5.08 -0.89 8.49
CA SER A 69 -5.74 -2.20 8.64
C SER A 69 -7.26 -2.14 8.86
N LYS A 70 -7.82 -0.95 9.16
CA LYS A 70 -9.27 -0.72 9.19
C LYS A 70 -9.92 -0.76 7.80
N PHE A 71 -9.17 -0.43 6.75
CA PHE A 71 -9.64 -0.56 5.35
C PHE A 71 -9.69 -2.04 4.92
N LEU A 72 -8.88 -2.88 5.57
CA LEU A 72 -8.71 -4.30 5.28
C LEU A 72 -9.55 -5.19 6.21
N SER A 73 -10.62 -4.66 6.81
CA SER A 73 -11.50 -5.51 7.62
C SER A 73 -12.07 -6.62 6.73
N SER A 74 -12.22 -7.83 7.28
CA SER A 74 -12.84 -8.95 6.57
C SER A 74 -14.21 -8.62 5.99
N ASP A 75 -14.87 -7.60 6.54
CA ASP A 75 -16.22 -7.17 6.18
C ASP A 75 -16.22 -6.44 4.83
N ILE A 76 -15.25 -5.56 4.58
CA ILE A 76 -15.07 -4.89 3.26
C ILE A 76 -14.79 -5.96 2.19
N ILE A 77 -13.84 -6.86 2.45
CA ILE A 77 -13.50 -7.94 1.51
C ILE A 77 -14.72 -8.83 1.23
N THR A 78 -15.55 -9.09 2.23
CA THR A 78 -16.77 -9.90 2.08
C THR A 78 -17.85 -9.17 1.28
N GLU A 79 -18.06 -7.87 1.51
CA GLU A 79 -19.02 -7.06 0.76
C GLU A 79 -18.65 -6.90 -0.72
N PHE A 80 -17.35 -6.82 -1.02
CA PHE A 80 -16.85 -6.62 -2.38
C PHE A 80 -16.45 -7.92 -3.10
N ARG A 81 -16.60 -9.09 -2.44
CA ARG A 81 -16.24 -10.40 -3.02
C ARG A 81 -16.98 -10.63 -4.35
N GLY A 82 -16.21 -10.68 -5.45
CA GLY A 82 -16.71 -10.92 -6.81
C GLY A 82 -17.07 -9.66 -7.61
N ARG A 83 -16.82 -8.46 -7.06
CA ARG A 83 -17.04 -7.16 -7.76
C ARG A 83 -15.79 -6.28 -7.85
N GLY A 84 -14.64 -6.81 -7.43
CA GLY A 84 -13.36 -6.12 -7.51
C GLY A 84 -12.20 -7.05 -7.15
N ASP A 85 -10.99 -6.58 -7.43
CA ASP A 85 -9.73 -7.23 -7.06
C ASP A 85 -9.05 -6.45 -5.92
N GLU A 86 -8.45 -7.17 -4.98
CA GLU A 86 -7.70 -6.57 -3.86
C GLU A 86 -6.19 -6.69 -4.13
N ILE A 87 -5.47 -5.58 -3.98
CA ILE A 87 -4.01 -5.53 -4.11
C ILE A 87 -3.42 -5.07 -2.78
N HIS A 88 -2.74 -5.99 -2.08
CA HIS A 88 -2.01 -5.65 -0.86
C HIS A 88 -0.66 -5.02 -1.18
N LEU A 89 -0.47 -3.77 -0.76
CA LEU A 89 0.81 -3.07 -0.86
C LEU A 89 1.62 -3.26 0.42
N TYR A 90 2.80 -3.86 0.29
CA TYR A 90 3.74 -4.06 1.39
C TYR A 90 4.92 -3.12 1.27
N ARG A 91 5.22 -2.37 2.34
CA ARG A 91 6.37 -1.48 2.39
C ARG A 91 7.61 -2.22 2.88
N PHE A 92 8.69 -2.13 2.11
CA PHE A 92 10.00 -2.67 2.44
C PHE A 92 11.08 -1.60 2.28
N TYR A 93 12.08 -1.64 3.14
CA TYR A 93 13.33 -0.91 2.95
C TYR A 93 14.42 -1.87 2.52
N ILE A 94 15.02 -1.63 1.37
CA ILE A 94 16.06 -2.50 0.80
C ILE A 94 17.33 -1.68 0.60
N GLN A 95 18.42 -2.15 1.21
CA GLN A 95 19.77 -1.64 1.00
C GLN A 95 20.60 -2.74 0.31
N SER A 96 21.32 -2.38 -0.75
CA SER A 96 22.27 -3.29 -1.40
C SER A 96 23.69 -2.98 -0.94
N ALA A 97 24.45 -4.01 -0.60
CA ALA A 97 25.87 -3.90 -0.28
C ALA A 97 26.68 -4.95 -1.06
N LEU A 98 27.91 -4.62 -1.48
CA LEU A 98 28.75 -5.61 -2.18
C LEU A 98 29.11 -6.78 -1.25
N ALA A 99 29.58 -6.45 -0.05
CA ALA A 99 29.94 -7.39 1.01
C ALA A 99 29.83 -6.70 2.37
N LEU A 100 29.78 -7.49 3.44
CA LEU A 100 29.77 -7.05 4.83
C LEU A 100 30.93 -7.72 5.59
N PRO A 101 32.19 -7.38 5.26
CA PRO A 101 33.36 -8.11 5.73
C PRO A 101 33.65 -7.90 7.22
N ASP A 102 33.30 -6.74 7.76
CA ASP A 102 33.59 -6.33 9.13
C ASP A 102 32.46 -5.49 9.73
N GLU A 103 32.57 -5.23 11.03
CA GLU A 103 31.55 -4.51 11.79
C GLU A 103 31.44 -3.05 11.38
N GLU A 104 32.55 -2.38 11.05
CA GLU A 104 32.54 -0.98 10.63
C GLU A 104 31.74 -0.81 9.33
N LYS A 105 32.00 -1.68 8.35
CA LYS A 105 31.28 -1.67 7.08
C LYS A 105 29.81 -2.05 7.27
N ARG A 106 29.49 -2.99 8.15
CA ARG A 106 28.10 -3.29 8.54
C ARG A 106 27.38 -2.07 9.09
N GLN A 107 27.96 -1.41 10.09
CA GLN A 107 27.36 -0.21 10.68
C GLN A 107 27.18 0.90 9.64
N GLN A 108 28.14 1.08 8.73
CA GLN A 108 28.04 2.05 7.65
C GLN A 108 26.86 1.76 6.70
N GLU A 109 26.71 0.52 6.25
CA GLU A 109 25.63 0.14 5.33
C GLU A 109 24.25 0.11 6.03
N MET A 110 24.22 -0.22 7.32
CA MET A 110 23.00 -0.26 8.14
C MET A 110 22.52 1.11 8.61
N ALA A 111 23.40 2.12 8.62
CA ALA A 111 23.11 3.43 9.21
C ALA A 111 21.86 4.10 8.63
N SER A 112 21.59 3.94 7.33
CA SER A 112 20.38 4.48 6.69
C SER A 112 19.12 3.80 7.24
N LEU A 113 19.15 2.48 7.40
CA LEU A 113 18.03 1.66 7.89
C LEU A 113 17.75 1.89 9.37
N LEU A 114 18.80 1.99 10.20
CA LEU A 114 18.68 2.24 11.65
C LEU A 114 18.10 3.62 11.97
N ARG A 115 18.24 4.60 11.06
CA ARG A 115 17.67 5.94 11.22
C ARG A 115 16.16 5.99 10.95
N ILE A 116 15.59 4.94 10.38
CA ILE A 116 14.17 4.88 10.04
C ILE A 116 13.40 4.34 11.25
N ASN A 117 12.69 5.24 11.94
CA ASN A 117 11.95 4.92 13.14
C ASN A 117 10.53 4.40 12.85
N ASP A 118 10.45 3.25 12.17
CA ASP A 118 9.22 2.49 11.95
C ASP A 118 9.46 0.97 12.07
N SER A 119 8.38 0.21 12.07
CA SER A 119 8.39 -1.25 12.18
C SER A 119 8.37 -1.98 10.84
N PHE A 120 8.45 -1.28 9.70
CA PHE A 120 8.45 -1.94 8.40
C PHE A 120 9.71 -2.79 8.21
N LYS A 121 9.57 -3.87 7.44
CA LYS A 121 10.65 -4.83 7.18
C LYS A 121 11.82 -4.12 6.48
N LYS A 122 13.01 -4.20 7.10
CA LYS A 122 14.28 -3.67 6.62
C LYS A 122 15.17 -4.83 6.18
N ILE A 123 15.76 -4.71 4.99
CA ILE A 123 16.46 -5.80 4.32
C ILE A 123 17.79 -5.30 3.77
N ILE A 124 18.85 -6.08 3.95
CA ILE A 124 20.13 -5.89 3.29
C ILE A 124 20.38 -7.05 2.34
N ILE A 125 20.68 -6.72 1.09
CA ILE A 125 21.04 -7.68 0.05
C ILE A 125 22.54 -7.60 -0.20
N VAL A 126 23.23 -8.72 -0.06
CA VAL A 126 24.67 -8.84 -0.33
C VAL A 126 24.94 -9.69 -1.57
N LYS A 127 26.07 -9.48 -2.24
CA LYS A 127 26.44 -10.29 -3.43
C LYS A 127 26.69 -11.75 -3.07
N ASP A 128 27.29 -12.00 -1.90
CA ASP A 128 27.73 -13.33 -1.49
C ASP A 128 26.55 -14.28 -1.23
N ASP A 129 26.78 -15.56 -1.47
CA ASP A 129 25.81 -16.60 -1.16
C ASP A 129 25.85 -16.91 0.34
N ILE A 130 24.96 -16.24 1.07
CA ILE A 130 24.81 -16.39 2.51
C ILE A 130 23.41 -16.90 2.86
N LYS A 131 23.34 -17.68 3.94
CA LYS A 131 22.05 -18.02 4.54
C LYS A 131 21.40 -16.76 5.12
N PRO A 132 20.10 -16.53 4.89
CA PRO A 132 19.39 -15.41 5.48
C PRO A 132 19.50 -15.42 7.01
N TRP A 133 19.78 -14.27 7.60
CA TRP A 133 19.84 -14.10 9.04
C TRP A 133 19.26 -12.75 9.44
N ARG A 134 18.83 -12.62 10.71
CA ARG A 134 18.33 -11.37 11.29
C ARG A 134 19.24 -10.93 12.41
N ASP A 135 19.47 -9.63 12.50
CA ASP A 135 20.20 -9.02 13.60
C ASP A 135 19.27 -8.72 14.79
N GLU A 136 19.85 -8.14 15.86
CA GLU A 136 19.11 -7.69 17.05
C GLU A 136 18.10 -6.56 16.77
N ASN A 137 18.28 -5.82 15.67
CA ASN A 137 17.38 -4.75 15.22
C ASN A 137 16.26 -5.28 14.29
N GLY A 138 16.23 -6.59 14.01
CA GLY A 138 15.26 -7.22 13.12
C GLY A 138 15.53 -7.06 11.62
N ILE A 139 16.66 -6.46 11.23
CA ILE A 139 17.10 -6.28 9.84
C ILE A 139 17.45 -7.65 9.25
N LEU A 140 16.82 -7.99 8.14
CA LEU A 140 17.05 -9.25 7.42
C LEU A 140 18.21 -9.07 6.44
N THR A 141 19.27 -9.86 6.58
CA THR A 141 20.37 -9.87 5.61
C THR A 141 20.35 -11.17 4.80
N MET A 142 20.40 -11.10 3.46
CA MET A 142 20.41 -12.27 2.58
C MET A 142 21.26 -12.07 1.32
N GLY A 143 21.66 -13.16 0.69
CA GLY A 143 22.37 -13.14 -0.58
C GLY A 143 21.46 -12.79 -1.76
N LEU A 144 22.03 -12.13 -2.78
CA LEU A 144 21.34 -11.69 -3.99
C LEU A 144 20.66 -12.83 -4.74
N ILE A 145 21.31 -13.99 -4.83
CA ILE A 145 20.74 -15.17 -5.51
C ILE A 145 19.48 -15.64 -4.78
N ASN A 146 19.50 -15.69 -3.45
CA ASN A 146 18.32 -16.07 -2.68
C ASN A 146 17.18 -15.06 -2.86
N PHE A 147 17.47 -13.76 -2.78
CA PHE A 147 16.47 -12.72 -3.02
C PHE A 147 15.77 -12.83 -4.39
N LEU A 148 16.54 -13.09 -5.46
CA LEU A 148 16.00 -13.16 -6.82
C LEU A 148 15.30 -14.48 -7.15
N MET A 149 15.78 -15.59 -6.58
CA MET A 149 15.34 -16.94 -6.98
C MET A 149 14.29 -17.55 -6.04
N ASN A 150 14.10 -17.00 -4.85
CA ASN A 150 13.12 -17.47 -3.89
C ASN A 150 11.92 -16.51 -3.84
N PRO A 151 10.75 -16.90 -4.38
CA PRO A 151 9.53 -16.08 -4.33
C PRO A 151 9.11 -15.70 -2.90
N ASP A 152 9.43 -16.55 -1.93
CA ASP A 152 9.07 -16.36 -0.52
C ASP A 152 10.20 -15.69 0.29
N SER A 153 11.24 -15.17 -0.37
CA SER A 153 12.41 -14.56 0.29
C SER A 153 12.02 -13.40 1.24
N LEU A 154 10.92 -12.72 0.94
CA LEU A 154 10.38 -11.60 1.71
C LEU A 154 9.38 -12.03 2.80
N GLY A 155 9.00 -13.31 2.84
CA GLY A 155 7.97 -13.85 3.72
C GLY A 155 6.62 -13.14 3.50
N MET A 156 6.17 -13.15 2.25
CA MET A 156 4.88 -12.64 1.79
C MET A 156 3.94 -13.81 1.52
#